data_AF-A0A3D4A6W0-F1
#
_entry.id   AF-A0A3D4A6W0-F1
#
_cell.length_a   1.000
_cell.length_b   1.000
_cell.length_c   1.000
_cell.angle_alpha   90.00
_cell.angle_beta   90.00
_cell.angle_gamma   90.00
#
_symmetry.space_group_name_H-M   'P 1'
#
loop_
_entity.id
_entity.type
_entity.pdbx_description
1 polymer ?
#
loop_
_entity_poly.entity_id
_entity_poly.type
_entity_poly.pdbx_seq_one_letter_code
_entity_poly.pdbx_strand_id
1 'polypeptide(L)'
;MRVAVLALCLSIFPLSGQATDNLGILGAHPRWSVLEKYQGTITHDEFVQLIQDVYCTHGIAPDLIAIEEKSARILMNREAQSFFTLRFGGDEVSPKPVPRLWRPAKSLPPARQAKPLSNLRIALDPGHLGGNWAKMEERWFQVGDSRPVQEGDLTLRVARILARQLRKLGAKVFFVRNGTEPITRKRPGDFTELAKTILIKNGVPQPGQGALDPDDPGKEQTIRWQSEILFYRYSEIRRRAVLVNTKLHPDLVLCLHFNAEGWGDPKNPNLVDQNHLHLLVNGSYLKEELEFDDERFEMIRRLLSRAYDEELPLAESVAASMARETQLPPYEYPTTLTTTKVGSTGYVYARNLLATRLYRCPVVYCEPYVMNSHDAFARIQAGDYEGTREIGGAERKSIFREYADSVADGLAEYYRAAR
;
A
#
# COMPACT_ATOMS: atom_id res chain seq x y z
N MET A 1 61.75 -22.24 50.42
CA MET A 1 60.72 -21.21 50.18
C MET A 1 59.75 -21.72 49.14
N ARG A 2 58.50 -22.03 49.53
CA ARG A 2 57.45 -22.51 48.63
C ARG A 2 56.78 -21.31 47.97
N VAL A 3 56.71 -21.28 46.64
CA VAL A 3 55.88 -20.33 45.89
C VAL A 3 54.66 -21.10 45.40
N ALA A 4 53.48 -20.72 45.89
CA ALA A 4 52.20 -21.23 45.44
C ALA A 4 51.81 -20.49 44.15
N VAL A 5 51.54 -21.23 43.07
CA VAL A 5 50.96 -20.69 41.84
C VAL A 5 49.45 -20.79 41.97
N LEU A 6 48.79 -19.65 42.10
CA LEU A 6 47.33 -19.51 42.05
C LEU A 6 46.90 -19.57 40.58
N ALA A 7 46.18 -20.63 40.18
CA ALA A 7 45.55 -20.71 38.87
C ALA A 7 44.24 -19.91 38.88
N LEU A 8 44.25 -18.73 38.24
CA LEU A 8 43.06 -17.92 38.03
C LEU A 8 42.29 -18.48 36.81
N CYS A 9 41.22 -19.24 37.06
CA CYS A 9 40.28 -19.64 36.02
C CYS A 9 39.43 -18.43 35.61
N LEU A 10 39.79 -17.80 34.49
CA LEU A 10 38.92 -16.85 33.80
C LEU A 10 37.81 -17.63 33.09
N SER A 11 36.62 -17.64 33.68
CA SER A 11 35.40 -18.10 33.03
C SER A 11 35.05 -17.15 31.89
N ILE A 12 35.40 -17.51 30.65
CA ILE A 12 34.89 -16.85 29.46
C ILE A 12 33.44 -17.28 29.30
N PHE A 13 32.51 -16.46 29.79
CA PHE A 13 31.12 -16.57 29.36
C PHE A 13 31.04 -16.13 27.88
N PRO A 14 30.52 -16.95 26.97
CA PRO A 14 30.24 -16.48 25.62
C PRO A 14 29.21 -15.35 25.73
N LEU A 15 29.55 -14.17 25.20
CA LEU A 15 28.55 -13.16 24.89
C LEU A 15 27.54 -13.85 23.96
N SER A 16 26.36 -14.14 24.49
CA SER A 16 25.22 -14.59 23.70
C SER A 16 24.82 -13.38 22.87
N GLY A 17 25.38 -13.28 21.66
CA GLY A 17 24.90 -12.34 20.66
C GLY A 17 23.41 -12.62 20.45
N GLN A 18 22.56 -11.66 20.79
CA GLN A 18 21.14 -11.77 20.45
C GLN A 18 21.06 -11.71 18.92
N ALA A 19 20.43 -12.72 18.32
CA ALA A 19 20.15 -12.72 16.89
C ALA A 19 19.44 -11.43 16.49
N THR A 20 19.87 -10.81 15.40
CA THR A 20 19.32 -9.54 14.93
C THR A 20 18.22 -9.81 13.91
N ASP A 21 17.09 -9.11 14.02
CA ASP A 21 16.02 -9.22 13.03
C ASP A 21 16.49 -8.71 11.66
N ASN A 22 16.20 -9.46 10.60
CA ASN A 22 16.41 -9.02 9.23
C ASN A 22 15.22 -8.16 8.79
N LEU A 23 15.32 -6.85 8.98
CA LEU A 23 14.22 -5.92 8.72
C LEU A 23 14.33 -5.25 7.35
N GLY A 24 13.19 -5.02 6.72
CA GLY A 24 13.07 -4.14 5.56
C GLY A 24 13.42 -2.69 5.92
N ILE A 25 13.49 -1.82 4.91
CA ILE A 25 13.86 -0.41 5.12
C ILE A 25 12.86 0.28 6.08
N LEU A 26 13.40 0.86 7.15
CA LEU A 26 12.64 1.43 8.28
C LEU A 26 11.62 0.45 8.89
N GLY A 27 11.89 -0.85 8.78
CA GLY A 27 11.09 -1.95 9.32
C GLY A 27 10.92 -1.85 10.83
N ALA A 28 9.81 -2.41 11.31
CA ALA A 28 9.54 -2.51 12.73
C ALA A 28 9.74 -3.95 13.18
N HIS A 29 10.38 -4.14 14.33
CA HIS A 29 10.55 -5.46 14.92
C HIS A 29 9.20 -6.21 15.00
N PRO A 30 9.10 -7.42 14.40
CA PRO A 30 7.88 -8.21 14.43
C PRO A 30 7.44 -8.51 15.85
N ARG A 31 6.14 -8.43 16.12
CA ARG A 31 5.55 -8.87 17.38
C ARG A 31 4.85 -10.21 17.16
N TRP A 32 5.64 -11.27 16.95
CA TRP A 32 5.16 -12.62 16.63
C TRP A 32 4.08 -13.14 17.60
N SER A 33 4.17 -12.80 18.89
CA SER A 33 3.17 -13.16 19.91
C SER A 33 1.76 -12.62 19.62
N VAL A 34 1.61 -11.61 18.77
CA VAL A 34 0.29 -11.13 18.32
C VAL A 34 -0.42 -12.21 17.48
N LEU A 35 0.32 -13.04 16.74
CA LEU A 35 -0.25 -14.09 15.90
C LEU A 35 -0.88 -15.22 16.72
N GLU A 36 -0.55 -15.36 18.01
CA GLU A 36 -1.17 -16.36 18.90
C GLU A 36 -2.69 -16.18 19.01
N LYS A 37 -3.20 -14.96 18.80
CA LYS A 37 -4.64 -14.68 18.82
C LYS A 37 -5.39 -15.32 17.64
N TYR A 38 -4.67 -15.76 16.61
CA TYR A 38 -5.24 -16.35 15.39
C TYR A 38 -5.18 -17.89 15.39
N GLN A 39 -4.67 -18.52 16.46
CA GLN A 39 -4.57 -19.98 16.55
C GLN A 39 -5.93 -20.66 16.43
N GLY A 40 -6.06 -21.58 15.46
CA GLY A 40 -7.31 -22.29 15.18
C GLY A 40 -8.41 -21.40 14.59
N THR A 41 -8.06 -20.24 14.03
CA THR A 41 -9.03 -19.39 13.32
C THR A 41 -9.15 -19.70 11.84
N ILE A 42 -8.17 -20.39 11.23
CA ILE A 42 -8.11 -20.70 9.79
C ILE A 42 -7.98 -22.21 9.58
N THR A 43 -8.67 -22.76 8.58
CA THR A 43 -8.47 -24.16 8.18
C THR A 43 -7.17 -24.31 7.37
N HIS A 44 -6.72 -25.55 7.18
CA HIS A 44 -5.59 -25.85 6.30
C HIS A 44 -5.85 -25.33 4.88
N ASP A 45 -6.99 -25.71 4.30
CA ASP A 45 -7.32 -25.41 2.90
C ASP A 45 -7.50 -23.91 2.65
N GLU A 46 -8.14 -23.18 3.57
CA GLU A 46 -8.22 -21.72 3.51
C GLU A 46 -6.84 -21.07 3.54
N PHE A 47 -5.93 -21.56 4.40
CA PHE A 47 -4.57 -21.02 4.47
C PHE A 47 -3.79 -21.29 3.19
N VAL A 48 -3.86 -22.51 2.66
CA VAL A 48 -3.21 -22.93 1.41
C VAL A 48 -3.73 -22.10 0.23
N GLN A 49 -5.04 -21.95 0.10
CA GLN A 49 -5.63 -21.15 -0.96
C GLN A 49 -5.16 -19.69 -0.89
N LEU A 50 -5.26 -19.04 0.28
CA LEU A 50 -4.83 -17.65 0.41
C LEU A 50 -3.33 -17.48 0.17
N ILE A 51 -2.49 -18.35 0.76
CA ILE A 51 -1.04 -18.20 0.63
C ILE A 51 -0.58 -18.43 -0.82
N GLN A 52 -1.15 -19.38 -1.55
CA GLN A 52 -0.72 -19.71 -2.91
C GLN A 52 -1.35 -18.81 -3.96
N ASP A 53 -2.65 -18.53 -3.86
CA ASP A 53 -3.40 -17.87 -4.93
C ASP A 53 -3.48 -16.35 -4.78
N VAL A 54 -3.12 -15.83 -3.60
CA VAL A 54 -3.22 -14.39 -3.28
C VAL A 54 -1.88 -13.82 -2.85
N TYR A 55 -1.30 -14.36 -1.78
CA TYR A 55 -0.17 -13.70 -1.13
C TYR A 55 1.19 -14.07 -1.75
N CYS A 56 1.40 -15.31 -2.18
CA CYS A 56 2.68 -15.81 -2.70
C CYS A 56 2.52 -16.49 -4.07
N THR A 57 1.86 -15.81 -5.01
CA THR A 57 1.54 -16.31 -6.36
C THR A 57 2.77 -16.61 -7.22
N HIS A 58 3.94 -16.10 -6.85
CA HIS A 58 5.24 -16.42 -7.48
C HIS A 58 6.00 -17.54 -6.74
N GLY A 59 5.31 -18.24 -5.83
CA GLY A 59 5.84 -19.33 -5.03
C GLY A 59 6.43 -18.87 -3.70
N ILE A 60 6.51 -19.82 -2.77
CA ILE A 60 6.98 -19.62 -1.41
C ILE A 60 8.11 -20.59 -1.09
N ALA A 61 9.14 -20.12 -0.40
CA ALA A 61 10.26 -20.99 -0.01
C ALA A 61 9.86 -21.84 1.22
N PRO A 62 9.98 -23.19 1.17
CA PRO A 62 9.54 -24.05 2.27
C PRO A 62 10.30 -23.85 3.59
N ASP A 63 11.51 -23.28 3.55
CA ASP A 63 12.28 -22.92 4.73
C ASP A 63 11.76 -21.64 5.41
N LEU A 64 11.10 -20.76 4.66
CA LEU A 64 10.39 -19.60 5.20
C LEU A 64 9.05 -19.98 5.79
N ILE A 65 8.25 -20.76 5.05
CA ILE A 65 6.92 -21.21 5.48
C ILE A 65 6.72 -22.66 5.03
N ALA A 66 6.69 -23.58 5.99
CA ALA A 66 6.35 -24.97 5.76
C ALA A 66 4.89 -25.21 6.17
N ILE A 67 4.09 -25.77 5.26
CA ILE A 67 2.68 -26.11 5.49
C ILE A 67 2.59 -27.62 5.73
N GLU A 68 2.00 -27.99 6.85
CA GLU A 68 1.75 -29.36 7.30
C GLU A 68 0.24 -29.57 7.47
N GLU A 69 -0.22 -30.80 7.62
CA GLU A 69 -1.66 -31.13 7.68
C GLU A 69 -2.45 -30.32 8.73
N LYS A 70 -1.85 -30.07 9.91
CA LYS A 70 -2.52 -29.41 11.05
C LYS A 70 -1.91 -28.08 11.44
N SER A 71 -0.86 -27.64 10.75
CA SER A 71 -0.14 -26.43 11.08
C SER A 71 0.65 -25.84 9.93
N ALA A 72 0.98 -24.55 10.04
CA ALA A 72 2.06 -23.94 9.29
C ALA A 72 3.18 -23.51 10.24
N ARG A 73 4.43 -23.82 9.88
CA ARG A 73 5.64 -23.36 10.56
C ARG A 73 6.22 -22.19 9.78
N ILE A 74 6.25 -21.01 10.40
CA ILE A 74 6.72 -19.76 9.81
C ILE A 74 8.04 -19.35 10.46
N LEU A 75 9.07 -19.09 9.65
CA LEU A 75 10.36 -18.58 10.12
C LEU A 75 10.17 -17.22 10.79
N MET A 76 10.63 -17.08 12.03
CA MET A 76 10.60 -15.80 12.75
C MET A 76 11.88 -15.00 12.53
N ASN A 77 13.02 -15.69 12.62
CA ASN A 77 14.36 -15.12 12.45
C ASN A 77 15.31 -16.22 11.99
N ARG A 78 16.01 -15.97 10.88
CA ARG A 78 16.91 -16.95 10.23
C ARG A 78 18.18 -17.23 11.04
N GLU A 79 18.78 -16.21 11.64
CA GLU A 79 19.99 -16.36 12.45
C GLU A 79 19.71 -17.16 13.74
N ALA A 80 18.58 -16.89 14.39
CA ALA A 80 18.14 -17.60 15.59
C ALA A 80 17.59 -19.01 15.31
N GLN A 81 17.30 -19.35 14.04
CA GLN A 81 16.55 -20.54 13.66
C GLN A 81 15.26 -20.70 14.48
N SER A 82 14.55 -19.59 14.69
CA SER A 82 13.32 -19.55 15.49
C SER A 82 12.08 -19.54 14.60
N PHE A 83 11.01 -20.20 15.04
CA PHE A 83 9.79 -20.41 14.26
C PHE A 83 8.53 -20.14 15.07
N PHE A 84 7.51 -19.62 14.41
CA PHE A 84 6.14 -19.55 14.90
C PHE A 84 5.34 -20.70 14.29
N THR A 85 4.62 -21.45 15.13
CA THR A 85 3.73 -22.52 14.66
C THR A 85 2.28 -22.04 14.74
N LEU A 86 1.67 -21.82 13.58
CA LEU A 86 0.24 -21.60 13.43
C LEU A 86 -0.47 -22.96 13.38
N ARG A 87 -1.36 -23.23 14.32
CA ARG A 87 -2.25 -24.40 14.32
C ARG A 87 -3.53 -24.07 13.57
N PHE A 88 -3.91 -24.95 12.66
CA PHE A 88 -5.16 -24.84 11.92
C PHE A 88 -6.36 -25.22 12.80
N GLY A 89 -7.52 -24.66 12.46
CA GLY A 89 -8.81 -25.08 13.00
C GLY A 89 -9.24 -26.41 12.36
N GLY A 90 -10.14 -27.14 13.02
CA GLY A 90 -10.76 -28.33 12.44
C GLY A 90 -11.84 -27.98 11.41
N ASP A 91 -12.29 -28.99 10.67
CA ASP A 91 -13.19 -28.83 9.52
C ASP A 91 -14.67 -28.64 9.91
N GLU A 92 -15.06 -28.94 11.16
CA GLU A 92 -16.46 -28.83 11.63
C GLU A 92 -16.73 -27.55 12.45
N VAL A 93 -17.66 -26.74 11.90
CA VAL A 93 -18.48 -25.62 12.45
C VAL A 93 -17.88 -24.77 13.57
N SER A 94 -16.98 -23.89 13.13
CA SER A 94 -17.00 -22.43 13.29
C SER A 94 -15.61 -21.99 13.74
N PRO A 95 -14.75 -21.55 12.81
CA PRO A 95 -13.46 -21.01 13.19
C PRO A 95 -13.63 -19.96 14.27
N LYS A 96 -12.73 -19.98 15.26
CA LYS A 96 -12.74 -18.99 16.33
C LYS A 96 -12.86 -17.58 15.74
N PRO A 97 -13.56 -16.64 16.40
CA PRO A 97 -13.70 -15.28 15.89
C PRO A 97 -12.35 -14.70 15.50
N VAL A 98 -12.22 -14.28 14.23
CA VAL A 98 -10.98 -13.72 13.70
C VAL A 98 -10.72 -12.36 14.37
N PRO A 99 -9.60 -12.16 15.07
CA PRO A 99 -9.23 -10.86 15.62
C PRO A 99 -9.06 -9.83 14.50
N ARG A 100 -9.81 -8.73 14.54
CA ARG A 100 -9.73 -7.64 13.56
C ARG A 100 -9.72 -6.26 14.24
N LEU A 101 -9.12 -5.28 13.57
CA LEU A 101 -9.22 -3.86 13.94
C LEU A 101 -10.28 -3.10 13.11
N TRP A 102 -11.03 -3.85 12.32
CA TRP A 102 -12.01 -3.41 11.32
C TRP A 102 -13.20 -4.36 11.34
N ARG A 103 -14.32 -3.97 10.73
CA ARG A 103 -15.56 -4.75 10.71
C ARG A 103 -15.90 -5.17 9.28
N PRO A 104 -16.13 -6.47 8.99
CA PRO A 104 -16.58 -6.92 7.68
C PRO A 104 -17.97 -6.40 7.34
N ALA A 105 -18.29 -6.27 6.06
CA ALA A 105 -19.57 -5.76 5.59
C ALA A 105 -20.74 -6.49 6.27
N LYS A 106 -20.69 -7.83 6.29
CA LYS A 106 -21.71 -8.71 6.91
C LYS A 106 -21.92 -8.49 8.41
N SER A 107 -20.96 -7.86 9.11
CA SER A 107 -21.09 -7.54 10.55
C SER A 107 -21.74 -6.19 10.83
N LEU A 108 -21.89 -5.34 9.80
CA LEU A 108 -22.54 -4.04 9.93
C LEU A 108 -24.07 -4.22 9.85
N PRO A 109 -24.86 -3.30 10.44
CA PRO A 109 -26.32 -3.34 10.31
C PRO A 109 -26.75 -3.33 8.83
N PRO A 110 -27.95 -3.81 8.47
CA PRO A 110 -28.40 -3.82 7.08
C PRO A 110 -28.28 -2.46 6.37
N ALA A 111 -28.00 -2.48 5.07
CA ALA A 111 -27.88 -1.26 4.28
C ALA A 111 -29.24 -0.56 4.14
N ARG A 112 -29.27 0.76 4.36
CA ARG A 112 -30.49 1.56 4.11
C ARG A 112 -30.46 2.06 2.67
N GLN A 113 -31.58 1.96 1.96
CA GLN A 113 -31.67 2.34 0.53
C GLN A 113 -31.06 3.73 0.23
N ALA A 114 -31.42 4.75 1.02
CA ALA A 114 -30.95 6.13 0.85
C ALA A 114 -29.56 6.40 1.47
N LYS A 115 -29.09 5.55 2.41
CA LYS A 115 -27.80 5.71 3.10
C LYS A 115 -27.08 4.36 3.17
N PRO A 116 -26.66 3.81 2.02
CA PRO A 116 -26.11 2.47 1.95
C PRO A 116 -24.82 2.33 2.75
N LEU A 117 -24.08 3.42 3.00
CA LEU A 117 -22.82 3.43 3.75
C LEU A 117 -23.00 3.77 5.25
N SER A 118 -24.23 3.80 5.76
CA SER A 118 -24.48 4.10 7.18
C SER A 118 -23.71 3.16 8.11
N ASN A 119 -23.07 3.72 9.15
CA ASN A 119 -22.24 3.02 10.16
C ASN A 119 -20.86 2.57 9.69
N LEU A 120 -20.53 2.74 8.41
CA LEU A 120 -19.22 2.43 7.86
C LEU A 120 -18.21 3.54 8.19
N ARG A 121 -17.00 3.16 8.57
CA ARG A 121 -15.87 4.06 8.80
C ARG A 121 -14.91 3.95 7.63
N ILE A 122 -14.83 4.99 6.80
CA ILE A 122 -13.93 5.02 5.65
C ILE A 122 -12.82 6.03 5.93
N ALA A 123 -11.57 5.62 5.75
CA ALA A 123 -10.44 6.54 5.70
C ALA A 123 -10.04 6.77 4.23
N LEU A 124 -9.87 8.04 3.87
CA LEU A 124 -9.33 8.43 2.57
C LEU A 124 -7.83 8.69 2.73
N ASP A 125 -7.03 8.01 1.92
CA ASP A 125 -5.60 8.22 1.81
C ASP A 125 -5.27 8.80 0.43
N PRO A 126 -5.23 10.13 0.30
CA PRO A 126 -4.77 10.75 -0.93
C PRO A 126 -3.28 10.42 -1.12
N GLY A 127 -2.95 9.69 -2.18
CA GLY A 127 -1.60 9.28 -2.54
C GLY A 127 -0.67 10.48 -2.69
N HIS A 128 0.64 10.26 -2.52
CA HIS A 128 1.67 11.28 -2.70
C HIS A 128 1.59 12.47 -1.73
N LEU A 129 2.55 13.39 -1.86
CA LEU A 129 2.59 14.71 -1.26
C LEU A 129 2.48 15.77 -2.38
N GLY A 130 1.73 16.83 -2.09
CA GLY A 130 1.44 17.90 -3.04
C GLY A 130 2.23 19.18 -2.76
N GLY A 131 1.87 20.27 -3.42
CA GLY A 131 2.49 21.59 -3.24
C GLY A 131 4.01 21.58 -3.39
N ASN A 132 4.72 22.06 -2.37
CA ASN A 132 6.19 22.19 -2.39
C ASN A 132 6.92 20.83 -2.40
N TRP A 133 6.24 19.74 -2.07
CA TRP A 133 6.82 18.40 -2.01
C TRP A 133 6.74 17.65 -3.34
N ALA A 134 5.85 18.07 -4.26
CA ALA A 134 5.55 17.34 -5.48
C ALA A 134 6.78 17.09 -6.37
N LYS A 135 7.68 18.08 -6.48
CA LYS A 135 8.92 17.94 -7.26
C LYS A 135 9.88 16.93 -6.66
N MET A 136 9.98 16.84 -5.33
CA MET A 136 10.82 15.86 -4.64
C MET A 136 10.30 14.42 -4.83
N GLU A 137 8.97 14.25 -4.89
CA GLU A 137 8.39 12.93 -5.14
C GLU A 137 8.48 12.49 -6.60
N GLU A 138 8.91 13.37 -7.50
CA GLU A 138 8.95 13.15 -8.95
C GLU A 138 7.57 12.75 -9.53
N ARG A 139 6.49 13.09 -8.81
CA ARG A 139 5.08 12.95 -9.24
C ARG A 139 4.51 14.31 -9.63
N TRP A 140 5.26 14.98 -10.49
CA TRP A 140 5.04 16.35 -10.92
C TRP A 140 5.42 16.49 -12.38
N PHE A 141 4.69 17.33 -13.11
CA PHE A 141 5.15 17.84 -14.40
C PHE A 141 4.47 19.14 -14.84
N GLN A 142 4.98 19.76 -15.90
CA GLN A 142 4.39 20.94 -16.53
C GLN A 142 4.65 20.92 -18.05
N VAL A 143 3.64 21.26 -18.85
CA VAL A 143 3.75 21.37 -20.32
C VAL A 143 3.60 22.83 -20.71
N GLY A 144 4.64 23.43 -21.31
CA GLY A 144 4.67 24.87 -21.64
C GLY A 144 4.33 25.74 -20.43
N ASP A 145 3.50 26.77 -20.65
CA ASP A 145 3.06 27.71 -19.61
C ASP A 145 1.81 27.25 -18.84
N SER A 146 1.44 25.97 -18.95
CA SER A 146 0.29 25.41 -18.23
C SER A 146 0.49 25.40 -16.71
N ARG A 147 -0.59 25.18 -15.95
CA ARG A 147 -0.46 24.99 -14.50
C ARG A 147 0.24 23.65 -14.24
N PRO A 148 1.19 23.58 -13.29
CA PRO A 148 1.84 22.31 -12.98
C PRO A 148 0.84 21.25 -12.52
N VAL A 149 1.03 20.03 -13.00
CA VAL A 149 0.28 18.84 -12.58
C VAL A 149 1.05 18.20 -11.42
N GLN A 150 0.37 18.01 -10.30
CA GLN A 150 0.96 17.47 -9.08
C GLN A 150 0.03 16.39 -8.52
N GLU A 151 0.43 15.12 -8.60
CA GLU A 151 -0.46 14.01 -8.25
C GLU A 151 -1.03 14.18 -6.82
N GLY A 152 -0.18 14.55 -5.85
CA GLY A 152 -0.58 14.77 -4.46
C GLY A 152 -1.65 15.86 -4.26
N ASP A 153 -1.75 16.85 -5.15
CA ASP A 153 -2.80 17.87 -5.14
C ASP A 153 -4.08 17.36 -5.81
N LEU A 154 -3.95 16.62 -6.92
CA LEU A 154 -5.07 16.01 -7.62
C LEU A 154 -5.82 15.03 -6.70
N THR A 155 -5.09 14.12 -6.06
CA THR A 155 -5.66 13.10 -5.16
C THR A 155 -6.33 13.75 -3.95
N LEU A 156 -5.74 14.83 -3.40
CA LEU A 156 -6.33 15.58 -2.29
C LEU A 156 -7.65 16.27 -2.70
N ARG A 157 -7.73 16.76 -3.94
CA ARG A 157 -8.96 17.34 -4.49
C ARG A 157 -10.05 16.28 -4.65
N VAL A 158 -9.73 15.12 -5.24
CA VAL A 158 -10.66 13.98 -5.34
C VAL A 158 -11.15 13.57 -3.95
N ALA A 159 -10.25 13.41 -2.98
CA ALA A 159 -10.60 12.99 -1.63
C ALA A 159 -11.59 13.95 -0.94
N ARG A 160 -11.44 15.25 -1.15
CA ARG A 160 -12.38 16.25 -0.58
C ARG A 160 -13.76 16.16 -1.20
N ILE A 161 -13.85 15.91 -2.50
CA ILE A 161 -15.13 15.70 -3.21
C ILE A 161 -15.77 14.39 -2.73
N LEU A 162 -15.02 13.29 -2.80
CA LEU A 162 -15.45 11.96 -2.38
C LEU A 162 -15.92 11.94 -0.92
N ALA A 163 -15.20 12.62 -0.01
CA ALA A 163 -15.61 12.70 1.40
C ALA A 163 -17.02 13.30 1.58
N ARG A 164 -17.40 14.29 0.76
CA ARG A 164 -18.75 14.87 0.82
C ARG A 164 -19.80 13.86 0.35
N GLN A 165 -19.52 13.11 -0.71
CA GLN A 165 -20.43 12.11 -1.27
C GLN A 165 -20.61 10.91 -0.33
N LEU A 166 -19.52 10.35 0.18
CA LEU A 166 -19.56 9.24 1.13
C LEU A 166 -20.34 9.61 2.41
N ARG A 167 -20.18 10.85 2.91
CA ARG A 167 -20.96 11.35 4.05
C ARG A 167 -22.45 11.47 3.73
N LYS A 168 -22.82 11.93 2.52
CA LYS A 168 -24.23 11.95 2.06
C LYS A 168 -24.82 10.53 2.05
N LEU A 169 -24.03 9.54 1.63
CA LEU A 169 -24.39 8.12 1.65
C LEU A 169 -24.37 7.49 3.06
N GLY A 170 -23.99 8.24 4.10
CA GLY A 170 -24.08 7.84 5.51
C GLY A 170 -22.78 7.39 6.15
N ALA A 171 -21.65 7.38 5.43
CA ALA A 171 -20.36 6.96 5.98
C ALA A 171 -19.79 7.99 6.98
N LYS A 172 -19.04 7.48 7.96
CA LYS A 172 -18.11 8.29 8.76
C LYS A 172 -16.77 8.35 8.04
N VAL A 173 -16.43 9.52 7.52
CA VAL A 173 -15.22 9.71 6.70
C VAL A 173 -14.09 10.39 7.47
N PHE A 174 -12.92 9.77 7.44
CA PHE A 174 -11.66 10.27 7.97
C PHE A 174 -10.67 10.56 6.84
N PHE A 175 -9.69 11.42 7.10
CA PHE A 175 -8.57 11.67 6.21
C PHE A 175 -7.28 11.15 6.84
N VAL A 176 -6.53 10.34 6.11
CA VAL A 176 -5.16 9.95 6.49
C VAL A 176 -4.23 11.16 6.36
N ARG A 177 -4.43 11.99 5.32
CA ARG A 177 -3.96 13.38 5.24
C ARG A 177 -5.04 14.27 4.62
N ASN A 178 -5.09 15.54 5.05
CA ASN A 178 -6.06 16.53 4.54
C ASN A 178 -5.38 17.83 4.05
N GLY A 179 -4.07 17.78 3.82
CA GLY A 179 -3.25 18.88 3.34
C GLY A 179 -2.08 18.37 2.51
N THR A 180 -1.27 19.31 2.04
CA THR A 180 -0.03 19.05 1.28
C THR A 180 1.14 18.71 2.18
N GLU A 181 1.07 19.07 3.47
CA GLU A 181 2.12 18.78 4.43
C GLU A 181 2.19 17.28 4.77
N PRO A 182 3.41 16.71 4.89
CA PRO A 182 3.62 15.35 5.37
C PRO A 182 3.13 15.21 6.81
N ILE A 183 2.58 14.04 7.15
CA ILE A 183 2.16 13.76 8.53
C ILE A 183 3.29 13.19 9.39
N THR A 184 4.38 12.74 8.77
CA THR A 184 5.63 12.43 9.46
C THR A 184 6.32 13.71 9.95
N ARG A 185 6.87 13.63 11.17
CA ARG A 185 7.71 14.70 11.73
C ARG A 185 9.13 14.67 11.18
N LYS A 186 9.51 13.57 10.52
CA LYS A 186 10.81 13.39 9.90
C LYS A 186 10.91 14.20 8.61
N ARG A 187 12.13 14.53 8.21
CA ARG A 187 12.47 15.24 6.98
C ARG A 187 13.63 14.53 6.29
N PRO A 188 13.94 14.81 5.01
CA PRO A 188 15.06 14.17 4.31
C PRO A 188 16.36 14.18 5.12
N GLY A 189 16.70 15.32 5.76
CA GLY A 189 17.91 15.44 6.58
C GLY A 189 17.98 14.50 7.79
N ASP A 190 16.87 13.97 8.28
CA ASP A 190 16.87 12.93 9.34
C ASP A 190 17.42 11.58 8.84
N PHE A 191 17.56 11.39 7.53
CA PHE A 191 17.91 10.12 6.90
C PHE A 191 19.31 10.09 6.29
N THR A 192 20.08 11.17 6.35
CA THR A 192 21.41 11.29 5.71
C THR A 192 22.34 10.11 6.01
N GLU A 193 22.49 9.74 7.29
CA GLU A 193 23.38 8.64 7.67
C GLU A 193 22.86 7.28 7.18
N LEU A 194 21.54 7.03 7.33
CA LEU A 194 20.93 5.79 6.84
C LEU A 194 21.04 5.69 5.31
N ALA A 195 20.82 6.79 4.60
CA ALA A 195 20.95 6.87 3.15
C ALA A 195 22.38 6.51 2.72
N LYS A 196 23.40 7.09 3.39
CA LYS A 196 24.80 6.76 3.13
C LYS A 196 25.09 5.27 3.37
N THR A 197 24.62 4.70 4.47
CA THR A 197 24.79 3.26 4.76
C THR A 197 24.15 2.39 3.69
N ILE A 198 22.93 2.70 3.26
CA ILE A 198 22.22 1.95 2.21
C ILE A 198 22.98 2.03 0.89
N LEU A 199 23.43 3.22 0.48
CA LEU A 199 24.16 3.41 -0.77
C LEU A 199 25.48 2.64 -0.78
N ILE A 200 26.25 2.68 0.32
CA ILE A 200 27.50 1.91 0.44
C ILE A 200 27.21 0.39 0.37
N LYS A 201 26.18 -0.09 1.06
CA LYS A 201 25.76 -1.50 1.02
C LYS A 201 25.34 -1.93 -0.39
N ASN A 202 24.75 -1.01 -1.16
CA ASN A 202 24.30 -1.23 -2.53
C ASN A 202 25.39 -1.00 -3.59
N GLY A 203 26.67 -0.90 -3.19
CA GLY A 203 27.80 -0.83 -4.13
C GLY A 203 28.22 0.58 -4.53
N VAL A 204 27.78 1.62 -3.83
CA VAL A 204 28.23 3.01 -4.02
C VAL A 204 29.19 3.39 -2.86
N PRO A 205 30.49 3.05 -2.93
CA PRO A 205 31.41 3.19 -1.80
C PRO A 205 31.70 4.65 -1.42
N GLN A 206 31.55 5.58 -2.36
CA GLN A 206 31.69 7.02 -2.13
C GLN A 206 30.42 7.76 -2.61
N PRO A 207 29.33 7.74 -1.83
CA PRO A 207 28.10 8.42 -2.19
C PRO A 207 28.29 9.93 -2.33
N GLY A 208 27.76 10.53 -3.40
CA GLY A 208 27.77 11.98 -3.58
C GLY A 208 26.86 12.70 -2.57
N GLN A 209 27.23 13.91 -2.13
CA GLN A 209 26.44 14.68 -1.15
C GLN A 209 25.21 15.40 -1.77
N GLY A 210 25.24 15.69 -3.08
CA GLY A 210 24.28 16.53 -3.82
C GLY A 210 24.75 18.00 -3.90
N ALA A 211 24.47 18.82 -4.92
CA ALA A 211 23.48 18.77 -6.00
C ALA A 211 24.05 18.32 -7.35
N LEU A 212 23.36 17.33 -7.92
CA LEU A 212 23.35 17.07 -9.35
C LEU A 212 21.97 17.54 -9.85
N ASP A 213 21.88 18.00 -11.09
CA ASP A 213 20.60 18.35 -11.75
C ASP A 213 19.51 17.30 -11.36
N PRO A 214 18.25 17.66 -11.03
CA PRO A 214 17.18 16.68 -10.83
C PRO A 214 17.02 15.70 -12.01
N ASP A 215 17.56 16.06 -13.18
CA ASP A 215 17.62 15.25 -14.38
C ASP A 215 18.99 14.56 -14.60
N ASP A 216 19.90 14.61 -13.62
CA ASP A 216 21.21 13.95 -13.70
C ASP A 216 21.05 12.43 -13.59
N PRO A 217 21.63 11.65 -14.53
CA PRO A 217 21.56 10.19 -14.50
C PRO A 217 22.20 9.56 -13.26
N GLY A 218 23.11 10.26 -12.57
CA GLY A 218 23.78 9.83 -11.35
C GLY A 218 23.06 10.20 -10.05
N LYS A 219 21.92 10.91 -10.10
CA LYS A 219 21.22 11.39 -8.89
C LYS A 219 20.87 10.30 -7.90
N GLU A 220 20.54 9.10 -8.39
CA GLU A 220 20.17 7.94 -7.57
C GLU A 220 21.30 7.47 -6.64
N GLN A 221 22.55 7.80 -6.99
CA GLN A 221 23.74 7.47 -6.19
C GLN A 221 24.08 8.54 -5.14
N THR A 222 23.21 9.54 -4.95
CA THR A 222 23.44 10.64 -4.00
C THR A 222 22.73 10.40 -2.67
N ILE A 223 23.36 10.84 -1.59
CA ILE A 223 22.80 10.80 -0.24
C ILE A 223 21.49 11.59 -0.18
N ARG A 224 21.43 12.73 -0.88
CA ARG A 224 20.22 13.56 -0.96
C ARG A 224 19.03 12.78 -1.52
N TRP A 225 19.17 12.22 -2.73
CA TRP A 225 18.08 11.50 -3.39
C TRP A 225 17.61 10.31 -2.55
N GLN A 226 18.55 9.51 -2.02
CA GLN A 226 18.21 8.38 -1.17
C GLN A 226 17.51 8.82 0.13
N SER A 227 17.91 9.96 0.71
CA SER A 227 17.25 10.54 1.89
C SER A 227 15.82 11.01 1.60
N GLU A 228 15.59 11.59 0.43
CA GLU A 228 14.26 11.98 -0.05
C GLU A 228 13.37 10.73 -0.22
N ILE A 229 13.87 9.67 -0.86
CA ILE A 229 13.17 8.37 -0.98
C ILE A 229 12.79 7.79 0.38
N LEU A 230 13.73 7.76 1.33
CA LEU A 230 13.48 7.28 2.71
C LEU A 230 12.40 8.12 3.42
N PHE A 231 12.36 9.42 3.15
CA PHE A 231 11.37 10.32 3.72
C PHE A 231 9.96 10.03 3.16
N TYR A 232 9.74 10.15 1.85
CA TYR A 232 8.37 10.14 1.31
C TYR A 232 7.84 8.72 1.02
N ARG A 233 8.68 7.77 0.59
CA ARG A 233 8.24 6.38 0.31
C ARG A 233 8.17 5.50 1.54
N TYR A 234 8.98 5.76 2.56
CA TYR A 234 9.04 4.90 3.75
C TYR A 234 8.51 5.59 5.01
N SER A 235 9.13 6.69 5.43
CA SER A 235 8.77 7.34 6.70
C SER A 235 7.34 7.85 6.71
N GLU A 236 6.93 8.56 5.66
CA GLU A 236 5.59 9.12 5.53
C GLU A 236 4.52 8.01 5.49
N ILE A 237 4.67 7.00 4.62
CA ILE A 237 3.69 5.90 4.53
C ILE A 237 3.61 5.10 5.84
N ARG A 238 4.74 4.81 6.50
CA ARG A 238 4.73 4.15 7.82
C ARG A 238 4.04 5.01 8.87
N ARG A 239 4.20 6.34 8.82
CA ARG A 239 3.47 7.24 9.73
C ARG A 239 1.97 7.22 9.46
N ARG A 240 1.55 7.15 8.20
CA ARG A 240 0.14 6.97 7.82
C ARG A 240 -0.42 5.67 8.37
N ALA A 241 0.34 4.59 8.30
CA ALA A 241 -0.06 3.31 8.89
C ALA A 241 -0.28 3.40 10.41
N VAL A 242 0.60 4.12 11.13
CA VAL A 242 0.40 4.37 12.56
C VAL A 242 -0.91 5.12 12.82
N LEU A 243 -1.20 6.17 12.05
CA LEU A 243 -2.44 6.93 12.20
C LEU A 243 -3.68 6.06 11.95
N VAL A 244 -3.68 5.32 10.84
CA VAL A 244 -4.76 4.39 10.45
C VAL A 244 -5.01 3.37 11.57
N ASN A 245 -3.94 2.70 12.02
CA ASN A 245 -4.02 1.54 12.89
C ASN A 245 -4.27 1.86 14.36
N THR A 246 -3.99 3.08 14.81
CA THR A 246 -4.02 3.43 16.26
C THR A 246 -5.00 4.54 16.62
N LYS A 247 -5.49 5.30 15.63
CA LYS A 247 -6.42 6.41 15.88
C LYS A 247 -7.67 6.32 15.03
N LEU A 248 -7.52 6.09 13.73
CA LEU A 248 -8.66 6.13 12.81
C LEU A 248 -9.53 4.88 12.93
N HIS A 249 -8.93 3.70 13.04
CA HIS A 249 -9.63 2.40 13.05
C HIS A 249 -10.76 2.37 12.00
N PRO A 250 -10.45 2.57 10.71
CA PRO A 250 -11.44 2.48 9.66
C PRO A 250 -11.81 1.02 9.39
N ASP A 251 -12.99 0.81 8.82
CA ASP A 251 -13.39 -0.48 8.25
C ASP A 251 -12.79 -0.66 6.85
N LEU A 252 -12.47 0.44 6.16
CA LEU A 252 -11.90 0.47 4.81
C LEU A 252 -10.99 1.70 4.65
N VAL A 253 -9.85 1.52 3.99
CA VAL A 253 -9.04 2.63 3.46
C VAL A 253 -9.15 2.65 1.93
N LEU A 254 -9.41 3.84 1.37
CA LEU A 254 -9.32 4.10 -0.06
C LEU A 254 -8.05 4.89 -0.34
N CYS A 255 -7.09 4.26 -1.02
CA CYS A 255 -5.89 4.94 -1.49
C CYS A 255 -6.16 5.50 -2.88
N LEU A 256 -6.11 6.83 -2.99
CA LEU A 256 -6.49 7.54 -4.22
C LEU A 256 -5.22 8.00 -4.93
N HIS A 257 -5.05 7.57 -6.18
CA HIS A 257 -3.90 7.89 -7.02
C HIS A 257 -4.36 8.30 -8.42
N PHE A 258 -3.42 8.81 -9.21
CA PHE A 258 -3.52 8.89 -10.67
C PHE A 258 -2.39 8.08 -11.26
N ASN A 259 -2.59 7.48 -12.42
CA ASN A 259 -1.52 6.76 -13.09
C ASN A 259 -0.66 7.69 -13.96
N ALA A 260 0.49 7.22 -14.43
CA ALA A 260 1.32 7.92 -15.39
C ALA A 260 2.07 6.92 -16.28
N GLU A 261 2.40 7.33 -17.50
CA GLU A 261 3.15 6.53 -18.46
C GLU A 261 4.51 7.14 -18.78
N GLY A 262 5.43 6.31 -19.28
CA GLY A 262 6.71 6.79 -19.80
C GLY A 262 6.50 7.69 -21.02
N TRP A 263 7.12 8.87 -21.00
CA TRP A 263 6.87 9.93 -22.00
C TRP A 263 8.12 10.53 -22.65
N GLY A 264 9.22 9.78 -22.60
CA GLY A 264 10.49 10.20 -23.17
C GLY A 264 11.25 11.17 -22.25
N ASP A 265 11.86 12.19 -22.83
CA ASP A 265 12.73 13.16 -22.16
C ASP A 265 11.94 14.02 -21.16
N PRO A 266 12.20 13.92 -19.84
CA PRO A 266 11.53 14.75 -18.83
C PRO A 266 11.76 16.27 -19.01
N LYS A 267 12.82 16.68 -19.71
CA LYS A 267 13.10 18.09 -20.03
C LYS A 267 12.21 18.62 -21.16
N ASN A 268 11.73 17.72 -22.02
CA ASN A 268 10.84 18.02 -23.14
C ASN A 268 9.68 17.02 -23.15
N PRO A 269 8.82 17.04 -22.12
CA PRO A 269 7.83 15.99 -21.93
C PRO A 269 6.76 16.05 -23.02
N ASN A 270 6.47 14.91 -23.64
CA ASN A 270 5.37 14.78 -24.59
C ASN A 270 4.20 14.09 -23.91
N LEU A 271 3.01 14.67 -24.00
CA LEU A 271 1.82 13.96 -23.54
C LEU A 271 1.64 12.68 -24.36
N VAL A 272 1.03 11.68 -23.73
CA VAL A 272 0.80 10.38 -24.35
C VAL A 272 -0.68 10.20 -24.72
N ASP A 273 -0.98 9.23 -25.57
CA ASP A 273 -2.38 8.87 -25.88
C ASP A 273 -2.93 7.82 -24.93
N GLN A 274 -2.04 7.01 -24.31
CA GLN A 274 -2.44 5.94 -23.41
C GLN A 274 -3.17 6.50 -22.21
N ASN A 275 -4.33 5.93 -21.91
CA ASN A 275 -5.12 6.24 -20.73
C ASN A 275 -5.83 4.97 -20.28
N HIS A 276 -5.80 4.67 -18.99
CA HIS A 276 -6.28 3.40 -18.46
C HIS A 276 -6.67 3.50 -16.99
N LEU A 277 -7.25 2.41 -16.51
CA LEU A 277 -7.71 2.22 -15.16
C LEU A 277 -7.17 0.90 -14.63
N HIS A 278 -6.70 0.91 -13.39
CA HIS A 278 -6.62 -0.31 -12.60
C HIS A 278 -6.76 -0.03 -11.12
N LEU A 279 -7.05 -1.07 -10.36
CA LEU A 279 -7.12 -1.05 -8.91
C LEU A 279 -6.14 -2.08 -8.34
N LEU A 280 -5.64 -1.81 -7.14
CA LEU A 280 -4.71 -2.70 -6.45
C LEU A 280 -5.27 -3.14 -5.09
N VAL A 281 -5.06 -4.40 -4.76
CA VAL A 281 -5.27 -5.01 -3.44
C VAL A 281 -3.96 -5.67 -2.97
N ASN A 282 -3.85 -6.03 -1.69
CA ASN A 282 -2.62 -6.62 -1.18
C ASN A 282 -2.46 -8.08 -1.66
N GLY A 283 -1.24 -8.46 -2.05
CA GLY A 283 -0.87 -9.84 -2.39
C GLY A 283 0.40 -9.88 -3.24
N SER A 284 0.67 -10.99 -3.93
CA SER A 284 1.79 -11.12 -4.89
C SER A 284 3.18 -10.77 -4.32
N TYR A 285 3.46 -11.16 -3.07
CA TYR A 285 4.75 -10.97 -2.42
C TYR A 285 5.83 -11.80 -3.11
N LEU A 286 7.02 -11.22 -3.24
CA LEU A 286 8.19 -11.89 -3.81
C LEU A 286 8.94 -12.69 -2.74
N LYS A 287 9.67 -13.72 -3.17
CA LYS A 287 10.47 -14.55 -2.25
C LYS A 287 11.51 -13.72 -1.51
N GLU A 288 12.14 -12.77 -2.21
CA GLU A 288 13.16 -11.88 -1.67
C GLU A 288 12.57 -10.88 -0.66
N GLU A 289 11.31 -10.46 -0.85
CA GLU A 289 10.58 -9.63 0.11
C GLU A 289 10.29 -10.42 1.39
N LEU A 290 9.95 -11.70 1.25
CA LEU A 290 9.65 -12.60 2.37
C LEU A 290 10.89 -13.04 3.15
N GLU A 291 12.11 -12.71 2.72
CA GLU A 291 13.31 -12.87 3.55
C GLU A 291 13.34 -11.87 4.71
N PHE A 292 12.65 -10.73 4.60
CA PHE A 292 12.54 -9.76 5.68
C PHE A 292 11.52 -10.21 6.73
N ASP A 293 11.94 -10.25 7.98
CA ASP A 293 11.15 -10.75 9.11
C ASP A 293 9.88 -9.91 9.32
N ASP A 294 9.93 -8.59 9.12
CA ASP A 294 8.77 -7.69 9.25
C ASP A 294 7.78 -7.80 8.09
N GLU A 295 8.26 -8.00 6.87
CA GLU A 295 7.39 -8.18 5.71
C GLU A 295 6.64 -9.51 5.78
N ARG A 296 7.35 -10.59 6.11
CA ARG A 296 6.75 -11.92 6.31
C ARG A 296 5.73 -11.91 7.46
N PHE A 297 6.04 -11.23 8.57
CA PHE A 297 5.11 -11.05 9.69
C PHE A 297 3.84 -10.30 9.27
N GLU A 298 3.95 -9.15 8.60
CA GLU A 298 2.77 -8.36 8.21
C GLU A 298 1.95 -9.07 7.12
N MET A 299 2.59 -9.81 6.18
CA MET A 299 1.88 -10.66 5.21
C MET A 299 1.03 -11.72 5.93
N ILE A 300 1.63 -12.51 6.82
CA ILE A 300 0.91 -13.55 7.57
C ILE A 300 -0.21 -12.93 8.40
N ARG A 301 0.03 -11.78 9.04
CA ARG A 301 -0.99 -11.08 9.80
C ARG A 301 -2.16 -10.64 8.92
N ARG A 302 -1.90 -10.16 7.70
CA ARG A 302 -2.94 -9.76 6.75
C ARG A 302 -3.76 -10.96 6.29
N LEU A 303 -3.09 -12.05 5.89
CA LEU A 303 -3.73 -13.32 5.54
C LEU A 303 -4.66 -13.77 6.67
N LEU A 304 -4.17 -13.84 7.90
CA LEU A 304 -4.94 -14.28 9.05
C LEU A 304 -6.06 -13.32 9.45
N SER A 305 -6.03 -12.05 9.03
CA SER A 305 -7.12 -11.10 9.27
C SER A 305 -8.30 -11.25 8.30
N ARG A 306 -8.11 -11.95 7.18
CA ARG A 306 -9.09 -12.13 6.10
C ARG A 306 -9.51 -10.80 5.49
N ALA A 307 -8.53 -9.90 5.33
CA ALA A 307 -8.78 -8.63 4.66
C ALA A 307 -9.11 -8.85 3.18
N TYR A 308 -8.44 -9.80 2.53
CA TYR A 308 -8.62 -10.08 1.10
C TYR A 308 -10.06 -10.43 0.72
N ASP A 309 -10.75 -11.20 1.57
CA ASP A 309 -12.16 -11.60 1.41
C ASP A 309 -13.11 -10.39 1.25
N GLU A 310 -12.73 -9.24 1.81
CA GLU A 310 -13.48 -7.99 1.66
C GLU A 310 -12.86 -7.08 0.58
N GLU A 311 -11.53 -7.08 0.44
CA GLU A 311 -10.82 -6.24 -0.53
C GLU A 311 -11.17 -6.57 -1.98
N LEU A 312 -11.15 -7.85 -2.36
CA LEU A 312 -11.36 -8.26 -3.74
C LEU A 312 -12.75 -7.88 -4.26
N PRO A 313 -13.87 -8.33 -3.66
CA PRO A 313 -15.20 -8.00 -4.19
C PRO A 313 -15.52 -6.50 -4.09
N LEU A 314 -14.95 -5.80 -3.10
CA LEU A 314 -15.07 -4.34 -3.02
C LEU A 314 -14.31 -3.66 -4.16
N ALA A 315 -13.07 -4.07 -4.44
CA ALA A 315 -12.28 -3.57 -5.56
C ALA A 315 -12.96 -3.87 -6.90
N GLU A 316 -13.53 -5.06 -7.10
CA GLU A 316 -14.28 -5.37 -8.33
C GLU A 316 -15.49 -4.46 -8.52
N SER A 317 -16.26 -4.21 -7.47
CA SER A 317 -17.42 -3.32 -7.54
C SER A 317 -17.00 -1.88 -7.86
N VAL A 318 -15.93 -1.38 -7.24
CA VAL A 318 -15.39 -0.04 -7.53
C VAL A 318 -14.82 0.03 -8.94
N ALA A 319 -14.05 -0.96 -9.37
CA ALA A 319 -13.47 -1.03 -10.71
C ALA A 319 -14.55 -1.06 -11.79
N ALA A 320 -15.61 -1.86 -11.61
CA ALA A 320 -16.72 -1.93 -12.56
C ALA A 320 -17.46 -0.57 -12.66
N SER A 321 -17.69 0.11 -11.54
CA SER A 321 -18.28 1.45 -11.53
C SER A 321 -17.39 2.48 -12.23
N MET A 322 -16.09 2.48 -11.92
CA MET A 322 -15.11 3.36 -12.57
C MET A 322 -14.99 3.09 -14.06
N ALA A 323 -14.96 1.83 -14.49
CA ALA A 323 -14.92 1.47 -15.92
C ALA A 323 -16.18 1.98 -16.65
N ARG A 324 -17.36 1.86 -16.05
CA ARG A 324 -18.62 2.39 -16.62
C ARG A 324 -18.62 3.91 -16.72
N GLU A 325 -18.16 4.62 -15.71
CA GLU A 325 -18.18 6.09 -15.73
C GLU A 325 -17.08 6.67 -16.64
N THR A 326 -15.86 6.12 -16.56
CA THR A 326 -14.69 6.67 -17.25
C THR A 326 -14.51 6.15 -18.68
N GLN A 327 -15.10 5.00 -19.01
CA GLN A 327 -14.90 4.26 -20.26
C GLN A 327 -13.42 3.92 -20.56
N LEU A 328 -12.58 3.90 -19.53
CA LEU A 328 -11.15 3.58 -19.69
C LEU A 328 -10.93 2.06 -19.80
N PRO A 329 -9.98 1.64 -20.66
CA PRO A 329 -9.57 0.25 -20.71
C PRO A 329 -8.80 -0.16 -19.44
N PRO A 330 -8.75 -1.47 -19.12
CA PRO A 330 -7.90 -1.96 -18.04
C PRO A 330 -6.43 -1.71 -18.39
N TYR A 331 -5.63 -1.33 -17.38
CA TYR A 331 -4.18 -1.31 -17.52
C TYR A 331 -3.66 -2.74 -17.72
N GLU A 332 -2.67 -2.91 -18.58
CA GLU A 332 -1.96 -4.17 -18.74
C GLU A 332 -0.50 -4.00 -18.30
N TYR A 333 -0.16 -4.64 -17.18
CA TYR A 333 1.21 -4.63 -16.69
C TYR A 333 2.17 -5.22 -17.73
N PRO A 334 3.30 -4.55 -18.04
CA PRO A 334 4.29 -5.07 -18.99
C PRO A 334 4.89 -6.42 -18.58
N THR A 335 4.91 -6.70 -17.27
CA THR A 335 5.34 -7.99 -16.72
C THR A 335 4.46 -8.37 -15.54
N THR A 336 4.30 -9.68 -15.32
CA THR A 336 3.60 -10.25 -14.16
C THR A 336 4.57 -10.69 -13.06
N LEU A 337 5.81 -10.17 -13.05
CA LEU A 337 6.84 -10.63 -12.10
C LEU A 337 6.63 -10.10 -10.68
N THR A 338 5.85 -9.05 -10.51
CA THR A 338 5.62 -8.36 -9.22
C THR A 338 4.14 -8.12 -8.93
N THR A 339 3.26 -8.65 -9.78
CA THR A 339 1.81 -8.44 -9.71
C THR A 339 1.08 -9.66 -10.23
N THR A 340 -0.14 -9.86 -9.74
CA THR A 340 -1.03 -10.91 -10.22
C THR A 340 -2.39 -10.31 -10.53
N LYS A 341 -2.92 -10.53 -11.74
CA LYS A 341 -4.30 -10.13 -12.08
C LYS A 341 -5.27 -10.99 -11.28
N VAL A 342 -6.23 -10.37 -10.60
CA VAL A 342 -7.19 -11.05 -9.71
C VAL A 342 -8.62 -10.59 -9.99
N GLY A 343 -9.59 -11.41 -9.57
CA GLY A 343 -11.00 -11.16 -9.84
C GLY A 343 -11.38 -11.41 -11.31
N SER A 344 -12.55 -10.91 -11.67
CA SER A 344 -13.26 -11.19 -12.92
C SER A 344 -13.41 -9.96 -13.83
N THR A 345 -13.25 -8.75 -13.28
CA THR A 345 -13.43 -7.50 -14.05
C THR A 345 -12.28 -7.23 -15.03
N GLY A 346 -11.10 -7.82 -14.80
CA GLY A 346 -9.88 -7.55 -15.56
C GLY A 346 -9.11 -6.29 -15.11
N TYR A 347 -9.65 -5.52 -14.16
CA TYR A 347 -9.09 -4.24 -13.70
C TYR A 347 -8.32 -4.33 -12.38
N VAL A 348 -8.38 -5.46 -11.66
CA VAL A 348 -7.82 -5.58 -10.30
C VAL A 348 -6.54 -6.42 -10.32
N TYR A 349 -5.52 -5.94 -9.63
CA TYR A 349 -4.27 -6.67 -9.43
C TYR A 349 -3.93 -6.79 -7.94
N ALA A 350 -3.39 -7.94 -7.53
CA ALA A 350 -2.74 -8.12 -6.25
C ALA A 350 -1.26 -7.67 -6.35
N ARG A 351 -0.80 -6.88 -5.39
CA ARG A 351 0.58 -6.37 -5.32
C ARG A 351 1.01 -6.05 -3.88
N ASN A 352 2.28 -6.26 -3.55
CA ASN A 352 2.85 -5.89 -2.26
C ASN A 352 3.24 -4.41 -2.24
N LEU A 353 2.28 -3.53 -1.94
CA LEU A 353 2.53 -2.11 -1.70
C LEU A 353 2.60 -1.82 -0.19
N LEU A 354 3.54 -0.95 0.22
CA LEU A 354 3.80 -0.68 1.63
C LEU A 354 2.54 -0.30 2.45
N ALA A 355 1.65 0.56 1.91
CA ALA A 355 0.43 0.90 2.63
C ALA A 355 -0.56 -0.27 2.71
N THR A 356 -0.76 -0.99 1.60
CA THR A 356 -1.61 -2.21 1.59
C THR A 356 -1.08 -3.26 2.55
N ARG A 357 0.24 -3.38 2.73
CA ARG A 357 0.86 -4.28 3.71
C ARG A 357 0.65 -3.82 5.15
N LEU A 358 0.76 -2.52 5.43
CA LEU A 358 0.83 -2.01 6.80
C LEU A 358 -0.51 -1.54 7.39
N TYR A 359 -1.50 -1.20 6.57
CA TYR A 359 -2.81 -0.79 7.06
C TYR A 359 -3.58 -2.03 7.50
N ARG A 360 -4.00 -2.07 8.76
CA ARG A 360 -4.60 -3.25 9.42
C ARG A 360 -6.11 -3.26 9.25
N CYS A 361 -6.56 -3.07 8.01
CA CYS A 361 -7.93 -3.13 7.51
C CYS A 361 -7.90 -3.42 6.00
N PRO A 362 -9.06 -3.70 5.38
CA PRO A 362 -9.21 -3.66 3.93
C PRO A 362 -8.70 -2.33 3.34
N VAL A 363 -7.96 -2.42 2.24
CA VAL A 363 -7.40 -1.32 1.46
C VAL A 363 -7.68 -1.57 -0.01
N VAL A 364 -8.23 -0.56 -0.68
CA VAL A 364 -8.34 -0.56 -2.14
C VAL A 364 -7.62 0.66 -2.70
N TYR A 365 -6.65 0.39 -3.57
CA TYR A 365 -5.92 1.40 -4.34
C TYR A 365 -6.63 1.65 -5.65
N CYS A 366 -6.91 2.91 -5.96
CA CYS A 366 -7.51 3.33 -7.21
C CYS A 366 -6.47 4.11 -8.02
N GLU A 367 -6.14 3.61 -9.22
CA GLU A 367 -5.21 4.26 -10.16
C GLU A 367 -5.90 4.50 -11.53
N PRO A 368 -6.96 5.34 -11.58
CA PRO A 368 -7.51 5.80 -12.84
C PRO A 368 -6.65 6.92 -13.45
N TYR A 369 -6.86 7.13 -14.74
CA TYR A 369 -6.32 8.22 -15.54
C TYR A 369 -4.79 8.28 -15.56
N VAL A 370 -4.22 8.13 -16.74
CA VAL A 370 -2.84 8.48 -17.00
C VAL A 370 -2.74 10.01 -17.01
N MET A 371 -2.24 10.63 -15.94
CA MET A 371 -2.28 12.09 -15.74
C MET A 371 -1.52 12.86 -16.82
N ASN A 372 -0.53 12.21 -17.46
CA ASN A 372 0.21 12.74 -18.60
C ASN A 372 -0.33 12.30 -19.96
N SER A 373 -1.56 11.77 -20.02
CA SER A 373 -2.28 11.59 -21.28
C SER A 373 -2.86 12.91 -21.79
N HIS A 374 -3.04 13.05 -23.10
CA HIS A 374 -3.66 14.23 -23.71
C HIS A 374 -5.04 14.54 -23.11
N ASP A 375 -5.91 13.53 -22.96
CA ASP A 375 -7.25 13.69 -22.39
C ASP A 375 -7.19 14.10 -20.91
N ALA A 376 -6.50 13.31 -20.07
CA ALA A 376 -6.46 13.59 -18.64
C ALA A 376 -5.80 14.94 -18.35
N PHE A 377 -4.71 15.27 -19.05
CA PHE A 377 -4.04 16.57 -18.90
C PHE A 377 -5.00 17.72 -19.22
N ALA A 378 -5.70 17.69 -20.36
CA ALA A 378 -6.66 18.73 -20.72
C ALA A 378 -7.77 18.89 -19.67
N ARG A 379 -8.29 17.76 -19.14
CA ARG A 379 -9.33 17.76 -18.10
C ARG A 379 -8.80 18.25 -16.75
N ILE A 380 -7.56 17.94 -16.39
CA ILE A 380 -6.87 18.47 -15.20
C ILE A 380 -6.70 19.99 -15.35
N GLN A 381 -6.25 20.47 -16.51
CA GLN A 381 -6.09 21.89 -16.80
C GLN A 381 -7.42 22.65 -16.79
N ALA A 382 -8.55 22.01 -17.13
CA ALA A 382 -9.88 22.61 -17.00
C ALA A 382 -10.32 22.80 -15.53
N GLY A 383 -9.74 22.07 -14.59
CA GLY A 383 -10.02 22.17 -13.16
C GLY A 383 -11.30 21.47 -12.71
N ASP A 384 -11.76 21.84 -11.50
CA ASP A 384 -13.06 21.38 -10.98
C ASP A 384 -14.20 22.30 -11.45
N TYR A 385 -15.29 21.70 -11.90
CA TYR A 385 -16.49 22.40 -12.37
C TYR A 385 -17.74 21.53 -12.20
N GLU A 386 -18.90 22.17 -12.07
CA GLU A 386 -20.22 21.52 -12.06
C GLU A 386 -20.66 21.18 -13.49
N GLY A 387 -21.50 20.14 -13.63
CA GLY A 387 -22.05 19.73 -14.93
C GLY A 387 -20.98 19.16 -15.87
N THR A 388 -21.11 19.48 -17.16
CA THR A 388 -20.18 19.07 -18.22
C THR A 388 -19.57 20.28 -18.92
N ARG A 389 -18.44 20.06 -19.59
CA ARG A 389 -17.81 20.99 -20.52
C ARG A 389 -17.27 20.24 -21.73
N GLU A 390 -17.32 20.88 -22.89
CA GLU A 390 -16.64 20.39 -24.07
C GLU A 390 -15.11 20.42 -23.87
N ILE A 391 -14.48 19.25 -23.84
CA ILE A 391 -13.02 19.06 -23.74
C ILE A 391 -12.64 17.97 -24.73
N GLY A 392 -11.73 18.29 -25.66
CA GLY A 392 -11.31 17.33 -26.69
C GLY A 392 -12.44 16.86 -27.60
N GLY A 393 -13.43 17.74 -27.88
CA GLY A 393 -14.58 17.44 -28.74
C GLY A 393 -15.65 16.56 -28.10
N ALA A 394 -15.59 16.33 -26.78
CA ALA A 394 -16.60 15.59 -26.04
C ALA A 394 -17.08 16.38 -24.81
N GLU A 395 -18.37 16.26 -24.49
CA GLU A 395 -18.90 16.73 -23.21
C GLU A 395 -18.35 15.85 -22.08
N ARG A 396 -17.53 16.45 -21.22
CA ARG A 396 -16.86 15.76 -20.11
C ARG A 396 -17.31 16.36 -18.79
N LYS A 397 -17.49 15.48 -17.80
CA LYS A 397 -17.54 15.88 -16.39
C LYS A 397 -16.14 16.23 -15.91
N SER A 398 -16.06 17.04 -14.86
CA SER A 398 -14.78 17.26 -14.19
C SER A 398 -14.16 15.93 -13.79
N ILE A 399 -12.90 15.71 -14.18
CA ILE A 399 -12.15 14.47 -13.87
C ILE A 399 -12.15 14.14 -12.37
N PHE A 400 -12.15 15.18 -11.52
CA PHE A 400 -12.18 15.00 -10.06
C PHE A 400 -13.52 14.50 -9.53
N ARG A 401 -14.62 14.94 -10.16
CA ARG A 401 -15.97 14.53 -9.79
C ARG A 401 -16.32 13.18 -10.40
N GLU A 402 -15.94 12.95 -11.65
CA GLU A 402 -16.07 11.65 -12.31
C GLU A 402 -15.41 10.54 -11.50
N TYR A 403 -14.17 10.77 -11.03
CA TYR A 403 -13.48 9.86 -10.12
C TYR A 403 -14.23 9.70 -8.79
N ALA A 404 -14.55 10.80 -8.11
CA ALA A 404 -15.21 10.71 -6.80
C ALA A 404 -16.57 9.99 -6.88
N ASP A 405 -17.39 10.31 -7.88
CA ASP A 405 -18.72 9.72 -8.07
C ASP A 405 -18.61 8.22 -8.34
N SER A 406 -17.75 7.81 -9.28
CA SER A 406 -17.58 6.39 -9.62
C SER A 406 -17.10 5.55 -8.43
N VAL A 407 -16.20 6.07 -7.58
CA VAL A 407 -15.80 5.39 -6.35
C VAL A 407 -16.96 5.33 -5.35
N ALA A 408 -17.69 6.42 -5.15
CA ALA A 408 -18.82 6.46 -4.23
C ALA A 408 -19.94 5.49 -4.63
N ASP A 409 -20.24 5.42 -5.93
CA ASP A 409 -21.27 4.55 -6.50
C ASP A 409 -20.86 3.08 -6.41
N GLY A 410 -19.60 2.75 -6.74
CA GLY A 410 -19.09 1.38 -6.61
C GLY A 410 -19.11 0.87 -5.17
N LEU A 411 -18.79 1.73 -4.19
CA LEU A 411 -18.94 1.39 -2.77
C LEU A 411 -20.41 1.21 -2.36
N ALA A 412 -21.29 2.09 -2.83
CA ALA A 412 -22.71 2.00 -2.54
C ALA A 412 -23.32 0.71 -3.11
N GLU A 413 -22.91 0.29 -4.31
CA GLU A 413 -23.29 -1.00 -4.93
C GLU A 413 -22.83 -2.17 -4.08
N TYR A 414 -21.54 -2.26 -3.77
CA TYR A 414 -20.97 -3.32 -2.95
C TYR A 414 -21.68 -3.45 -1.59
N TYR A 415 -21.80 -2.35 -0.84
CA TYR A 415 -22.39 -2.41 0.49
C TYR A 415 -23.90 -2.59 0.49
N ARG A 416 -24.61 -2.34 -0.61
CA ARG A 416 -26.03 -2.75 -0.74
C ARG A 416 -26.16 -4.24 -0.95
N ALA A 417 -25.24 -4.86 -1.67
CA ALA A 417 -25.27 -6.30 -1.94
C ALA A 417 -24.74 -7.13 -0.75
N ALA A 418 -23.76 -6.61 -0.02
CA ALA A 418 -23.07 -7.34 1.03
C ALA A 418 -23.71 -7.24 2.43
N ARG A 419 -24.78 -6.45 2.62
CA ARG A 419 -25.41 -6.14 3.92
C ARG A 419 -26.92 -6.28 3.92
#